data_AF-A0A812V9W7-F1
#
_entry.id   AF-A0A812V9W7-F1
#
_cell.length_a   1.000
_cell.length_b   1.000
_cell.length_c   1.000
_cell.angle_alpha   90.00
_cell.angle_beta   90.00
_cell.angle_gamma   90.00
#
_symmetry.space_group_name_H-M   'P 1'
#
loop_
_entity.id
_entity.type
_entity.pdbx_description
1 polymer ?
#
loop_
_entity_poly.entity_id
_entity_poly.type
_entity_poly.pdbx_seq_one_letter_code
_entity_poly.pdbx_strand_id
1 'polypeptide(L)'
;MIGEALVPYYRQLLPVFCLFKGRNIPTKDMGDYMDYGQRKNQNLGDLISETLQILEEHGGEDAFINIKYMVPTYESAVLCGA
;
A
#
# COMPACT_ATOMS: atom_id res chain seq x y z
N MET A 1 -17.32 4.67 7.69
CA MET A 1 -18.34 4.40 6.65
C MET A 1 -17.86 4.64 5.22
N ILE A 2 -16.99 5.63 4.91
CA ILE A 2 -16.48 5.79 3.52
C ILE A 2 -15.51 4.65 3.13
N GLY A 3 -14.63 4.22 4.05
CA GLY A 3 -13.66 3.14 3.79
C GLY A 3 -14.34 1.81 3.46
N GLU A 4 -15.29 1.35 4.26
CA GLU A 4 -16.13 0.17 3.97
C GLU A 4 -16.84 0.27 2.60
N ALA A 5 -17.36 1.45 2.25
CA ALA A 5 -18.03 1.66 0.98
C ALA A 5 -17.09 1.59 -0.24
N LEU A 6 -15.77 1.72 -0.05
CA LEU A 6 -14.77 1.60 -1.11
C LEU A 6 -14.39 0.14 -1.41
N VAL A 7 -14.61 -0.80 -0.48
CA VAL A 7 -14.21 -2.21 -0.62
C VAL A 7 -14.71 -2.87 -1.91
N PRO A 8 -15.98 -2.68 -2.36
CA PRO A 8 -16.46 -3.26 -3.63
C PRO A 8 -15.69 -2.76 -4.86
N TYR A 9 -15.07 -1.57 -4.77
CA TYR A 9 -14.35 -0.92 -5.87
C TYR A 9 -12.86 -1.25 -5.92
N TYR A 10 -12.31 -1.96 -4.92
CA TYR A 10 -10.91 -2.37 -4.88
C TYR A 10 -10.50 -3.15 -6.13
N ARG A 11 -11.42 -3.91 -6.74
CA ARG A 11 -11.17 -4.66 -7.99
C ARG A 11 -10.79 -3.76 -9.17
N GLN A 12 -11.30 -2.54 -9.19
CA GLN A 12 -11.06 -1.58 -10.28
C GLN A 12 -9.86 -0.68 -9.96
N LEU A 13 -9.66 -0.34 -8.69
CA LEU A 13 -8.66 0.64 -8.26
C LEU A 13 -7.27 0.02 -8.03
N LEU A 14 -7.21 -1.13 -7.36
CA LEU A 14 -5.95 -1.71 -6.87
C LEU A 14 -5.06 -2.43 -7.92
N PRO A 15 -5.54 -2.92 -9.09
CA PRO A 15 -4.66 -3.52 -10.09
C PRO A 15 -3.52 -2.58 -10.53
N VAL A 16 -3.79 -1.28 -10.60
CA VAL A 16 -2.76 -0.27 -10.93
C VAL A 16 -1.70 -0.19 -9.83
N PHE A 17 -2.09 -0.32 -8.56
CA PHE A 17 -1.15 -0.26 -7.44
C PHE A 17 -0.18 -1.45 -7.47
N CYS A 18 -0.66 -2.63 -7.88
CA CYS A 18 0.20 -3.81 -8.06
C CYS A 18 1.31 -3.58 -9.10
N LEU A 19 1.04 -2.82 -10.17
CA LEU A 19 2.03 -2.52 -11.21
C LEU A 19 3.19 -1.64 -10.72
N PHE A 20 2.91 -0.74 -9.78
CA PHE A 20 3.87 0.24 -9.29
C PHE A 20 4.49 -0.13 -7.94
N LYS A 21 3.89 -1.07 -7.20
CA LYS A 21 4.43 -1.55 -5.93
C LYS A 21 5.82 -2.19 -6.05
N GLY A 22 6.14 -2.79 -7.20
CA GLY A 22 7.48 -3.33 -7.49
C GLY A 22 8.45 -2.33 -8.12
N ARG A 23 7.98 -1.13 -8.51
CA ARG A 23 8.82 -0.06 -9.09
C ARG A 23 9.37 0.85 -8.00
N ASN A 24 9.97 0.25 -6.97
CA ASN A 24 10.84 1.03 -6.09
C ASN A 24 12.04 1.45 -6.93
N ILE A 25 12.20 2.75 -7.12
CA ILE A 25 13.51 3.28 -7.52
C ILE A 25 14.45 2.84 -6.37
N PRO A 26 15.55 2.14 -6.65
CA PRO A 26 16.42 1.61 -5.62
C PRO A 26 17.18 2.76 -4.96
N THR A 27 16.51 3.47 -4.05
CA THR A 27 17.16 4.34 -3.06
C THR A 27 17.96 3.51 -2.07
N LYS A 28 17.59 2.23 -1.90
CA LYS A 28 18.21 1.29 -0.96
C LYS A 28 19.54 0.70 -1.42
N ASP A 29 19.82 0.70 -2.73
CA ASP A 29 21.09 0.20 -3.29
C ASP A 29 22.14 1.32 -3.51
N MET A 30 21.83 2.55 -3.10
CA MET A 30 22.65 3.73 -3.36
C MET A 30 23.73 3.99 -2.29
N GLY A 31 24.28 2.94 -1.66
CA GLY A 31 25.43 3.05 -0.76
C GLY A 31 25.32 4.15 0.32
N ASP A 32 26.46 4.70 0.74
CA ASP A 32 26.61 5.71 1.81
C ASP A 32 26.07 7.11 1.45
N TYR A 33 25.24 7.22 0.40
CA TYR A 33 24.66 8.49 -0.04
C TYR A 33 23.29 8.68 0.61
N MET A 34 23.22 9.52 1.64
CA MET A 34 21.94 9.88 2.26
C MET A 34 21.03 10.58 1.24
N ASP A 35 19.88 9.96 0.96
CA ASP A 35 18.87 10.51 0.08
C ASP A 35 18.14 11.68 0.75
N TYR A 36 18.53 12.91 0.40
CA TYR A 36 17.87 14.14 0.84
C TYR A 36 16.46 14.33 0.22
N GLY A 37 16.03 13.46 -0.72
CA GLY A 37 14.74 13.46 -1.39
C GLY A 37 13.59 12.77 -0.63
N GLN A 38 13.87 12.03 0.45
CA GLN A 38 12.85 11.31 1.24
C GLN A 38 11.71 12.22 1.75
N ARG A 39 11.98 13.51 1.99
CA ARG A 39 10.96 14.49 2.44
C ARG A 39 9.85 14.77 1.41
N LYS A 40 9.97 14.32 0.16
CA LYS A 40 9.05 14.64 -0.94
C LYS A 40 8.14 13.48 -1.39
N ASN A 41 8.06 12.36 -0.66
CA ASN A 41 7.28 11.18 -1.08
C ASN A 41 7.62 10.70 -2.51
N GLN A 42 8.91 10.77 -2.90
CA GLN A 42 9.33 10.38 -4.25
C GLN A 42 9.33 8.86 -4.49
N ASN A 43 9.21 8.06 -3.44
CA ASN A 43 9.07 6.62 -3.57
C ASN A 43 7.60 6.21 -3.62
N LEU A 44 7.09 6.04 -4.84
CA LEU A 44 5.72 5.64 -5.11
C LEU A 44 5.35 4.30 -4.44
N GLY A 45 6.30 3.37 -4.29
CA GLY A 45 6.03 2.09 -3.62
C GLY A 45 5.77 2.21 -2.13
N ASP A 46 6.45 3.15 -1.45
CA ASP A 46 6.21 3.43 -0.03
C ASP A 46 4.82 4.07 0.15
N LEU A 47 4.47 5.04 -0.72
CA LEU A 47 3.15 5.68 -0.70
C LEU A 47 2.01 4.69 -1.00
N ILE A 48 2.22 3.76 -1.95
CA ILE A 48 1.24 2.68 -2.22
C ILE A 48 1.07 1.81 -0.98
N SER A 49 2.16 1.50 -0.27
CA SER A 49 2.11 0.66 0.93
C SER A 49 1.33 1.33 2.07
N GLU A 50 1.61 2.62 2.32
CA GLU A 50 0.87 3.44 3.31
C GLU A 50 -0.61 3.56 2.94
N THR A 51 -0.91 3.77 1.65
CA THR A 51 -2.31 3.87 1.19
C THR A 51 -3.07 2.56 1.41
N LEU A 52 -2.45 1.40 1.12
CA LEU A 52 -3.08 0.10 1.33
C LEU A 52 -3.34 -0.17 2.81
N GLN A 53 -2.46 0.28 3.71
CA GLN A 53 -2.66 0.19 5.16
C GLN A 53 -3.87 1.01 5.63
N ILE A 54 -4.01 2.25 5.15
CA ILE A 54 -5.17 3.10 5.50
C ILE A 54 -6.48 2.48 4.99
N LEU A 55 -6.46 1.89 3.79
CA LEU A 55 -7.61 1.18 3.21
C LEU A 55 -7.98 -0.08 3.98
N GLU A 56 -7.01 -0.79 4.54
CA GLU A 56 -7.23 -1.94 5.43
C GLU A 56 -7.85 -1.48 6.77
N GLU A 57 -7.25 -0.48 7.42
CA GLU A 57 -7.69 0.05 8.73
C GLU A 57 -9.13 0.58 8.70
N HIS A 58 -9.52 1.27 7.62
CA HIS A 58 -10.84 1.91 7.51
C HIS A 58 -11.86 1.09 6.71
N GLY A 59 -11.44 -0.01 6.08
CA GLY A 59 -12.27 -0.80 5.17
C GLY A 59 -13.11 -1.89 5.85
N GLY A 60 -12.91 -2.14 7.14
CA GLY A 60 -13.63 -3.18 7.89
C GLY A 60 -13.08 -4.59 7.67
N GLU A 61 -13.81 -5.60 8.17
CA GLU A 61 -13.36 -7.00 8.28
C GLU A 61 -12.94 -7.63 6.93
N ASP A 62 -13.64 -7.27 5.85
CA ASP A 62 -13.39 -7.82 4.50
C ASP A 62 -12.29 -7.08 3.72
N ALA A 63 -11.75 -5.97 4.24
CA ALA A 63 -10.82 -5.13 3.50
C ALA A 63 -9.53 -5.88 3.15
N PHE A 64 -8.94 -6.57 4.13
CA PHE A 64 -7.68 -7.30 3.94
C PHE A 64 -7.78 -8.36 2.84
N ILE A 65 -8.82 -9.20 2.86
CA ILE A 65 -9.01 -10.27 1.87
C ILE A 65 -9.16 -9.68 0.47
N ASN A 66 -9.92 -8.59 0.31
CA ASN A 66 -10.09 -7.93 -0.99
C ASN A 66 -8.80 -7.27 -1.49
N ILE A 67 -8.03 -6.64 -0.59
CA ILE A 67 -6.72 -6.07 -0.94
C ILE A 67 -5.74 -7.18 -1.34
N LYS A 68 -5.65 -8.27 -0.56
CA LYS A 68 -4.75 -9.40 -0.80
C LYS A 68 -5.04 -10.10 -2.12
N TYR A 69 -6.32 -10.16 -2.52
CA TYR A 69 -6.72 -10.72 -3.82
C TYR A 69 -6.21 -9.86 -4.99
N MET A 70 -6.18 -8.54 -4.84
CA MET A 70 -5.74 -7.62 -5.91
C MET A 70 -4.24 -7.36 -5.91
N VAL A 71 -3.62 -7.36 -4.73
CA VAL A 71 -2.19 -7.11 -4.54
C VAL A 71 -1.61 -8.26 -3.70
N PRO A 72 -1.24 -9.40 -4.34
CA PRO A 72 -0.81 -10.61 -3.62
C PRO A 72 0.40 -10.41 -2.71
N THR A 73 1.25 -9.43 -3.03
CA THR A 73 2.44 -9.06 -2.26
C THR A 73 2.15 -8.19 -1.04
N TYR A 74 0.89 -7.79 -0.81
CA TYR A 74 0.52 -7.01 0.38
C TYR A 74 0.48 -7.91 1.61
N GLU A 75 1.09 -7.44 2.70
CA GLU A 75 1.07 -8.09 4.00
C GLU A 75 0.31 -7.16 4.94
N SER A 76 -0.53 -7.75 5.80
CA SER A 76 -1.35 -6.97 6.73
C SER A 76 -0.44 -6.14 7.63
N ALA A 77 -0.68 -4.85 7.67
CA ALA A 77 0.03 -3.91 8.52
C ALA A 77 -0.77 -3.56 9.79
N VAL A 78 -2.00 -4.07 9.90
CA VAL A 78 -2.84 -3.93 11.07
C VAL A 78 -2.59 -5.14 11.98
N LEU A 79 -1.76 -4.96 13.00
CA LEU A 79 -1.72 -5.92 14.12
C LEU A 79 -3.12 -5.95 14.73
N CYS A 80 -3.78 -7.11 14.66
CA CYS A 80 -4.98 -7.39 15.43
C CYS A 80 -4.64 -7.18 16.92
N GLY A 81 -4.97 -6.00 17.44
CA GLY A 81 -4.91 -5.70 18.87
C GLY A 81 -6.01 -6.50 19.56
N ALA A 82 -5.60 -7.46 20.37
CA ALA A 82 -6.46 -8.09 21.38
C ALA A 82 -6.75 -7.12 22.54
#